data_AF-A0A1D2AIV9-F1
#
_entry.id   AF-A0A1D2AIV9-F1
#
_cell.length_a   1.000
_cell.length_b   1.000
_cell.length_c   1.000
_cell.angle_alpha   90.00
_cell.angle_beta   90.00
_cell.angle_gamma   90.00
#
_symmetry.space_group_name_H-M   'P 1'
#
loop_
_entity.id
_entity.type
_entity.pdbx_description
1 polymer ?
#
loop_
_entity_poly.entity_id
_entity_poly.type
_entity_poly.pdbx_seq_one_letter_code
_entity_poly.pdbx_strand_id
1 'polypeptide(L)' 'CALARALYVRPHILLLDEPTNHLDLDACVWLEEELKTYKRILVIISHSQDFLNGVCTNIIHLDNQK' A
#
# COMPACT_ATOMS: atom_id res chain seq x y z
N CYS A 1 7.64 -12.34 5.22
CA CYS A 1 7.29 -12.14 6.66
C CYS A 1 7.36 -10.70 7.17
N ALA A 2 7.97 -9.73 6.46
CA ALA A 2 8.02 -8.33 6.93
C ALA A 2 6.64 -7.64 6.89
N LEU A 3 5.92 -7.76 5.76
CA LEU A 3 4.57 -7.19 5.58
C LEU A 3 3.58 -7.69 6.65
N ALA A 4 3.51 -9.01 6.86
CA ALA A 4 2.64 -9.61 7.87
C ALA A 4 2.90 -9.08 9.28
N ARG A 5 4.19 -8.88 9.67
CA ARG A 5 4.53 -8.30 10.97
C ARG A 5 4.14 -6.83 11.06
N ALA A 6 4.35 -6.06 10.00
CA ALA A 6 3.96 -4.65 9.95
C ALA A 6 2.44 -4.46 10.11
N LEU A 7 1.65 -5.28 9.42
CA LEU A 7 0.19 -5.29 9.55
C LEU A 7 -0.27 -5.72 10.95
N TYR A 8 0.39 -6.72 11.55
CA TYR A 8 0.06 -7.21 12.88
C TYR A 8 0.27 -6.16 13.98
N VAL A 9 1.35 -5.38 13.91
CA VAL A 9 1.69 -4.35 14.90
C VAL A 9 0.72 -3.17 14.89
N ARG A 10 -0.04 -2.97 13.79
CA ARG A 10 -1.01 -1.87 13.61
C ARG A 10 -0.44 -0.50 14.01
N PRO A 11 0.70 -0.08 13.41
CA PRO A 11 1.36 1.16 13.76
C PRO A 11 0.49 2.39 13.44
N HIS A 12 0.82 3.52 14.08
CA HIS A 12 0.10 4.78 13.84
C HIS A 12 0.31 5.33 12.44
N ILE A 13 1.48 5.03 11.87
CA ILE A 13 1.89 5.34 10.51
C ILE A 13 2.42 4.05 9.90
N LEU A 14 1.88 3.63 8.76
CA LEU A 14 2.35 2.49 8.00
C LEU A 14 2.97 2.99 6.69
N LEU A 15 4.24 2.67 6.48
CA LEU A 15 4.99 3.00 5.27
C LEU A 15 5.21 1.71 4.48
N LEU A 16 4.79 1.68 3.23
CA LEU A 16 4.93 0.53 2.33
C LEU A 16 5.63 0.96 1.05
N ASP A 17 6.69 0.24 0.68
CA ASP A 17 7.44 0.43 -0.55
C ASP A 17 7.28 -0.80 -1.44
N GLU A 18 6.65 -0.63 -2.60
CA GLU A 18 6.24 -1.68 -3.54
C GLU A 18 5.58 -2.92 -2.87
N PRO A 19 4.46 -2.74 -2.13
CA PRO A 19 3.89 -3.80 -1.31
C PRO A 19 3.25 -4.96 -2.08
N THR A 20 2.92 -4.74 -3.36
CA THR A 20 2.34 -5.75 -4.25
C THR A 20 3.41 -6.59 -4.95
N ASN A 21 4.69 -6.21 -4.84
CA ASN A 21 5.76 -6.93 -5.51
C ASN A 21 5.92 -8.34 -4.91
N HIS A 22 6.06 -9.34 -5.78
CA HIS A 22 6.13 -10.77 -5.42
C HIS A 22 4.87 -11.36 -4.76
N LEU A 23 3.74 -10.64 -4.76
CA LEU A 23 2.44 -11.21 -4.38
C LEU A 23 1.75 -11.83 -5.60
N ASP A 24 0.99 -12.90 -5.36
CA ASP A 24 0.02 -13.38 -6.33
C ASP A 24 -1.20 -12.46 -6.37
N LEU A 25 -2.08 -12.69 -7.36
CA LEU A 25 -3.26 -11.84 -7.58
C LEU A 25 -4.19 -11.87 -6.36
N ASP A 26 -4.42 -13.04 -5.79
CA ASP A 26 -5.31 -13.22 -4.64
C ASP A 26 -4.79 -12.48 -3.40
N ALA A 27 -3.47 -12.54 -3.12
CA ALA A 27 -2.88 -11.78 -2.02
C ALA A 27 -2.89 -10.26 -2.29
N CYS A 28 -2.74 -9.83 -3.53
CA CYS A 28 -2.86 -8.41 -3.89
C CYS A 28 -4.26 -7.88 -3.56
N VAL A 29 -5.30 -8.60 -3.99
CA VAL A 29 -6.70 -8.21 -3.74
C VAL A 29 -7.01 -8.20 -2.25
N TRP A 30 -6.56 -9.21 -1.50
CA TRP A 30 -6.71 -9.23 -0.04
C TRP A 30 -6.03 -8.03 0.62
N LEU A 31 -4.81 -7.70 0.18
CA LEU A 31 -4.05 -6.59 0.73
C LEU A 31 -4.72 -5.25 0.42
N GLU A 32 -5.28 -5.08 -0.78
CA GLU A 32 -6.03 -3.88 -1.17
C GLU A 32 -7.22 -3.65 -0.22
N GLU A 33 -8.05 -4.67 0.00
CA GLU A 33 -9.21 -4.58 0.89
C GLU A 33 -8.80 -4.33 2.36
N GLU A 34 -7.75 -4.97 2.84
CA GLU A 34 -7.25 -4.75 4.21
C GLU A 34 -6.75 -3.31 4.39
N LEU A 35 -5.97 -2.80 3.43
CA LEU A 35 -5.41 -1.44 3.50
C LEU A 35 -6.48 -0.36 3.31
N LYS A 36 -7.52 -0.62 2.51
CA LYS A 36 -8.66 0.29 2.33
C LYS A 36 -9.44 0.54 3.62
N THR A 37 -9.46 -0.43 4.53
CA THR A 37 -10.10 -0.29 5.85
C THR A 37 -9.16 0.23 6.94
N TYR A 38 -7.90 0.51 6.60
CA TYR A 38 -6.89 0.95 7.56
C TYR A 38 -7.18 2.36 8.08
N LYS A 39 -7.64 2.46 9.33
CA LYS A 39 -8.12 3.73 9.94
C LYS A 39 -7.03 4.73 10.33
N ARG A 40 -5.77 4.51 9.94
CA ARG A 40 -4.62 5.31 10.38
C ARG A 40 -3.83 5.80 9.17
N ILE A 41 -2.70 6.47 9.42
CA ILE A 41 -1.91 7.06 8.36
C ILE A 41 -1.22 5.96 7.56
N LEU A 42 -1.44 5.97 6.25
CA LEU A 42 -0.87 5.03 5.30
C LEU A 42 -0.13 5.83 4.22
N VAL A 43 1.12 5.47 3.97
CA VAL A 43 1.93 6.01 2.87
C VAL A 43 2.40 4.83 2.05
N ILE A 44 1.98 4.79 0.79
CA ILE A 44 2.31 3.73 -0.15
C ILE A 44 3.10 4.33 -1.30
N ILE A 45 4.20 3.65 -1.65
CA ILE A 45 4.95 3.85 -2.88
C ILE A 45 4.66 2.63 -3.75
N SER A 46 4.10 2.85 -4.94
CA SER A 46 3.94 1.78 -5.93
C SER A 46 3.93 2.30 -7.36
N HIS A 47 4.39 1.47 -8.29
CA HIS A 47 4.23 1.68 -9.73
C HIS A 47 2.82 1.33 -10.26
N SER A 48 1.98 0.63 -9.48
CA SER A 48 0.63 0.24 -9.90
C SER A 48 -0.40 1.33 -9.62
N GLN A 49 -0.91 1.98 -10.67
CA GLN A 49 -1.95 3.00 -10.54
C GLN A 49 -3.27 2.43 -10.03
N ASP A 50 -3.66 1.23 -10.49
CA ASP A 50 -4.92 0.59 -10.09
C ASP A 50 -4.94 0.31 -8.59
N PHE A 51 -3.83 -0.19 -8.04
CA PHE A 51 -3.69 -0.45 -6.61
C PHE A 51 -3.74 0.84 -5.79
N LEU A 52 -3.04 1.89 -6.24
CA LEU A 52 -3.07 3.20 -5.57
C LEU A 52 -4.48 3.80 -5.58
N ASN A 53 -5.22 3.68 -6.68
CA ASN A 53 -6.59 4.18 -6.79
C ASN A 53 -7.57 3.41 -5.90
N GLY A 54 -7.34 2.11 -5.66
CA GLY A 54 -8.18 1.28 -4.80
C GLY A 54 -8.03 1.56 -3.30
N VAL A 55 -6.85 2.01 -2.87
CA VAL A 55 -6.48 2.16 -1.45
C VAL A 55 -6.31 3.62 -1.02
N CYS A 56 -5.61 4.44 -1.80
CA CYS A 56 -5.18 5.77 -1.37
C CYS A 56 -6.28 6.82 -1.58
N THR A 57 -6.48 7.69 -0.59
CA THR A 57 -7.38 8.84 -0.71
C THR A 57 -6.76 10.01 -1.46
N ASN A 58 -5.42 10.09 -1.44
CA ASN A 58 -4.64 11.16 -2.04
C ASN A 58 -3.44 10.52 -2.73
N ILE A 59 -3.18 10.93 -3.98
CA ILE A 59 -2.08 10.41 -4.77
C ILE A 59 -1.19 11.59 -5.17
N ILE A 60 0.10 11.48 -4.88
CA ILE A 60 1.11 12.43 -5.32
C ILE A 60 1.88 11.76 -6.46
N HIS A 61 1.82 12.36 -7.64
CA HIS A 61 2.66 11.94 -8.76
C HIS A 61 3.95 12.76 -8.76
N LEU A 62 5.07 12.09 -8.55
CA LEU A 62 6.40 12.69 -8.63
C LEU A 62 6.96 12.40 -10.01
N ASP A 63 6.84 13.36 -10.93
CA ASP A 63 7.53 13.31 -12.22
C ASP A 63 8.86 14.06 -12.09
N ASN A 64 9.95 13.41 -12.49
CA ASN A 64 11.28 13.98 -12.42
C ASN A 64 11.48 14.91 -13.62
N GLN A 65 10.92 16.11 -13.55
CA GLN A 65 11.24 17.21 -14.46
C GLN A 65 12.70 17.61 -14.18
N LYS A 66 13.63 17.07 -14.97
CA LYS A 66 15.00 17.59 -15.03
C LYS A 66 15.01 19.07 -15.43
#